data_AF-A0A4V2AZ79-F1
#
_entry.id   AF-A0A4V2AZ79-F1
#
_cell.length_a   1.000
_cell.length_b   1.000
_cell.length_c   1.000
_cell.angle_alpha   90.00
_cell.angle_beta   90.00
_cell.angle_gamma   90.00
#
_symmetry.space_group_name_H-M   'P 1'
#
loop_
_entity.id
_entity.type
_entity.pdbx_description
1 polymer ?
#
loop_
_entity_poly.entity_id
_entity_poly.type
_entity_poly.pdbx_seq_one_letter_code
_entity_poly.pdbx_strand_id
1 'polypeptide(L)'
;MYTHGAQRMLRLVTASAPPCAVSGGNFDTVTNYLYLRVYNPAAVPVRAELRVGRAPGEDQVDVVVAAYASLPEETPAARSACLTGAEANCFDDFDYLACLIEAKAPTVPAGGSIWVYVGNYRTDDPAAPFLFRATTRAL
;
A
#
# COMPACT_ATOMS: atom_id res chain seq x y z
N MET A 1 7.74 -28.58 -21.35
CA MET A 1 7.65 -28.57 -19.87
C MET A 1 7.00 -27.25 -19.50
N TYR A 2 5.73 -27.25 -19.11
CA TYR A 2 4.93 -26.02 -18.93
C TYR A 2 4.99 -25.57 -17.46
N THR A 3 5.48 -24.37 -17.21
CA THR A 3 5.29 -23.65 -15.94
C THR A 3 4.41 -22.43 -16.21
N HIS A 4 3.10 -22.59 -16.00
CA HIS A 4 2.22 -21.46 -15.72
C HIS A 4 2.65 -20.84 -14.38
N GLY A 5 2.93 -19.53 -14.33
CA GLY A 5 3.07 -18.87 -13.03
C GLY A 5 3.96 -17.63 -12.99
N ALA A 6 3.44 -16.50 -13.45
CA ALA A 6 3.68 -15.15 -12.92
C ALA A 6 3.00 -14.13 -13.85
N GLN A 7 1.66 -14.11 -13.85
CA GLN A 7 0.99 -12.94 -14.42
C GLN A 7 1.28 -11.75 -13.50
N ARG A 8 1.97 -10.73 -14.02
CA ARG A 8 2.33 -9.50 -13.27
C ARG A 8 1.07 -8.90 -12.62
N MET A 9 0.95 -9.04 -11.30
CA MET A 9 -0.17 -8.54 -10.48
C MET A 9 -0.05 -7.04 -10.15
N LEU A 10 1.10 -6.42 -10.44
CA LEU A 10 1.41 -5.06 -10.05
C LEU A 10 1.54 -4.16 -11.28
N ARG A 11 0.76 -3.07 -11.30
CA ARG A 11 1.03 -1.91 -12.17
C ARG A 11 1.36 -0.72 -11.29
N LEU A 12 2.59 -0.24 -11.39
CA LEU A 12 3.04 0.99 -10.76
C LEU A 12 2.44 2.19 -11.52
N VAL A 13 1.77 3.08 -10.80
CA VAL A 13 1.36 4.40 -11.32
C VAL A 13 2.03 5.43 -10.42
N THR A 14 3.16 5.97 -10.88
CA THR A 14 3.89 7.01 -10.15
C THR A 14 3.20 8.35 -10.36
N ALA A 15 2.61 8.91 -9.30
CA ALA A 15 2.26 10.31 -9.22
C ALA A 15 2.90 10.85 -7.94
N SER A 16 3.95 11.66 -8.07
CA SER A 16 4.55 12.39 -6.95
C SER A 16 3.86 13.74 -6.84
N ALA A 17 3.01 13.93 -5.83
CA ALA A 17 2.51 15.24 -5.44
C ALA A 17 2.84 15.49 -3.95
N PRO A 18 2.62 16.70 -3.42
CA PRO A 18 2.67 16.92 -1.97
C PRO A 18 1.56 16.10 -1.31
N PRO A 19 1.86 15.22 -0.33
CA PRO A 19 0.84 14.44 0.35
C PRO A 19 0.08 15.26 1.39
N CYS A 20 -0.89 14.59 2.01
CA CYS A 20 -1.89 15.21 2.87
C CYS A 20 -1.46 15.18 4.34
N ALA A 21 -1.72 16.28 5.05
CA ALA A 21 -1.80 16.23 6.50
C ALA A 21 -2.94 15.29 6.93
N VAL A 22 -2.64 14.31 7.78
CA VAL A 22 -3.66 13.38 8.30
C VAL A 22 -4.34 14.04 9.48
N SER A 23 -5.64 14.31 9.37
CA SER A 23 -6.43 14.76 10.51
C SER A 23 -7.07 13.55 11.20
N GLY A 24 -6.67 13.28 12.45
CA GLY A 24 -7.33 12.32 13.34
C GLY A 24 -6.44 11.23 13.95
N GLY A 25 -5.23 11.07 13.42
CA GLY A 25 -4.13 10.32 14.05
C GLY A 25 -2.85 11.15 13.95
N ASN A 26 -1.85 10.88 14.78
CA ASN A 26 -0.56 11.59 14.78
C ASN A 26 0.30 11.25 13.53
N PHE A 27 -0.28 11.25 12.34
CA PHE A 27 0.39 10.85 11.10
C PHE A 27 0.67 12.08 10.24
N ASP A 28 1.93 12.41 10.02
CA ASP A 28 2.34 13.59 9.28
C ASP A 28 2.88 13.18 7.91
N THR A 29 2.03 12.58 7.07
CA THR A 29 2.42 12.12 5.73
C THR A 29 2.48 13.32 4.77
N VAL A 30 3.40 14.26 4.97
CA VAL A 30 3.52 15.53 4.17
C VAL A 30 4.62 15.44 3.10
N THR A 31 5.33 14.32 2.99
CA THR A 31 6.36 14.08 1.96
C THR A 31 6.28 12.67 1.36
N ASN A 32 6.50 12.58 0.05
CA ASN A 32 6.69 11.35 -0.76
C ASN A 32 5.66 10.22 -0.59
N TYR A 33 4.85 10.00 -1.63
CA TYR A 33 3.91 8.88 -1.67
C TYR A 33 3.79 8.30 -3.08
N LEU A 34 3.18 7.12 -3.17
CA LEU A 34 2.74 6.55 -4.44
C LEU A 34 1.49 5.69 -4.29
N TYR A 35 0.85 5.42 -5.43
CA TYR A 35 -0.26 4.48 -5.54
C TYR A 35 0.13 3.25 -6.36
N LEU A 36 -0.15 2.07 -5.83
CA LEU A 36 0.04 0.79 -6.50
C LEU A 36 -1.31 0.18 -6.83
N ARG A 37 -1.48 -0.33 -8.04
CA ARG A 37 -2.65 -1.14 -8.37
C ARG A 37 -2.35 -2.61 -8.11
N VAL A 38 -3.15 -3.25 -7.26
CA VAL A 38 -3.14 -4.70 -7.05
C VAL A 38 -4.32 -5.31 -7.79
N TYR A 39 -4.02 -6.09 -8.83
CA TYR A 39 -5.01 -6.73 -9.68
C TYR A 39 -5.21 -8.20 -9.29
N ASN A 40 -6.46 -8.63 -9.16
CA ASN A 40 -6.83 -10.03 -8.99
C ASN A 40 -7.33 -10.61 -10.33
N PRO A 41 -6.53 -11.46 -11.00
CA PRO A 41 -6.95 -12.12 -12.23
C PRO A 41 -7.91 -13.30 -11.99
N ALA A 42 -8.12 -13.73 -10.74
CA ALA A 42 -8.96 -14.89 -10.44
C ALA A 42 -10.45 -14.58 -10.64
N ALA A 43 -11.22 -15.63 -10.91
CA ALA A 43 -12.68 -15.57 -11.06
C ALA A 43 -13.43 -15.46 -9.71
N VAL A 44 -12.70 -15.51 -8.59
CA VAL A 44 -13.25 -15.33 -7.24
C VAL A 44 -12.53 -14.19 -6.52
N PRO A 45 -13.18 -13.49 -5.58
CA PRO A 45 -12.50 -12.48 -4.77
C PRO A 45 -11.44 -13.12 -3.87
N VAL A 46 -10.39 -12.37 -3.57
CA VAL A 46 -9.25 -12.81 -2.74
C VAL A 46 -8.96 -11.81 -1.64
N ARG A 47 -8.39 -12.26 -0.52
CA ARG A 47 -7.76 -11.37 0.48
C ARG A 47 -6.33 -11.11 0.07
N ALA A 48 -5.94 -9.84 -0.05
CA ALA A 48 -4.57 -9.45 -0.33
C ALA A 48 -3.89 -9.00 0.96
N GLU A 49 -2.94 -9.77 1.45
CA GLU A 49 -2.02 -9.33 2.50
C GLU A 49 -0.97 -8.41 1.88
N LEU A 50 -0.90 -7.18 2.37
CA LEU A 50 -0.01 -6.14 1.86
C LEU A 50 1.05 -5.85 2.90
N ARG A 51 2.32 -5.86 2.50
CA ARG A 51 3.44 -5.52 3.37
C ARG A 51 4.36 -4.53 2.66
N VAL A 52 4.81 -3.52 3.40
CA VAL A 52 5.76 -2.51 2.95
C VAL A 52 6.97 -2.59 3.85
N GLY A 53 8.13 -2.79 3.26
CA GLY A 53 9.40 -2.91 3.96
C GLY A 53 10.46 -2.03 3.33
N ARG A 54 11.60 -1.95 4.00
CA ARG A 54 12.77 -1.24 3.49
C ARG A 54 13.33 -1.93 2.26
N ALA A 55 13.71 -1.18 1.23
CA ALA A 55 14.46 -1.76 0.12
C ALA A 55 15.89 -2.15 0.58
N PRO A 56 16.49 -3.24 0.06
CA PRO A 56 17.84 -3.65 0.47
C PRO A 56 18.88 -2.55 0.24
N GLY A 57 19.66 -2.22 1.27
CA GLY A 57 20.73 -1.23 1.20
C GLY A 57 20.29 0.22 1.46
N GLU A 58 19.00 0.47 1.66
CA GLU A 58 18.47 1.79 1.99
C GLU A 58 18.42 2.03 3.51
N ASP A 59 18.29 3.30 3.88
CA ASP A 59 17.95 3.71 5.24
C ASP A 59 16.49 3.33 5.59
N GLN A 60 16.22 3.13 6.88
CA GLN A 60 14.86 2.90 7.34
C GLN A 60 14.09 4.23 7.35
N VAL A 61 12.96 4.25 6.64
CA VAL A 61 12.00 5.36 6.63
C VAL A 61 10.67 4.82 7.12
N ASP A 62 10.10 5.43 8.15
CA ASP A 62 8.78 5.04 8.66
C ASP A 62 7.74 5.30 7.55
N VAL A 63 6.86 4.34 7.29
CA VAL A 63 5.87 4.42 6.20
C VAL A 63 4.47 4.08 6.69
N VAL A 64 3.47 4.56 5.95
CA VAL A 64 2.06 4.24 6.12
C VAL A 64 1.54 3.53 4.88
N VAL A 65 0.71 2.50 5.08
CA VAL A 65 0.02 1.78 4.02
C VAL A 65 -1.50 1.84 4.19
N ALA A 66 -2.21 2.06 3.09
CA ALA A 66 -3.68 2.06 3.05
C ALA A 66 -4.19 1.43 1.74
N ALA A 67 -5.42 0.93 1.73
CA ALA A 67 -6.03 0.29 0.55
C ALA A 67 -7.40 0.88 0.20
N TYR A 68 -7.68 0.96 -1.10
CA TYR A 68 -8.85 1.61 -1.68
C TYR A 68 -9.52 0.75 -2.74
N ALA A 69 -10.84 0.80 -2.81
CA ALA A 69 -11.59 0.20 -3.91
C ALA A 69 -11.38 0.95 -5.25
N SER A 70 -11.13 2.26 -5.20
CA SER A 70 -10.89 3.13 -6.36
C SER A 70 -9.74 4.10 -6.09
N LEU A 71 -9.11 4.61 -7.14
CA LEU A 71 -8.05 5.62 -6.97
C LEU A 71 -8.70 6.89 -6.39
N PRO A 72 -8.24 7.40 -5.23
CA PRO A 72 -8.75 8.64 -4.69
C PRO A 72 -8.49 9.81 -5.65
N GLU A 73 -9.38 10.81 -5.68
CA GLU A 73 -9.11 12.04 -6.42
C GLU A 73 -7.84 12.72 -5.89
N GLU A 74 -7.14 13.45 -6.75
CA GLU A 74 -5.91 14.16 -6.38
C GLU A 74 -6.15 15.44 -5.54
N THR A 75 -7.28 15.51 -4.82
CA THR A 75 -7.51 16.59 -3.85
C THR A 75 -7.02 16.16 -2.47
N PRO A 76 -6.44 17.08 -1.66
CA PRO A 76 -6.02 16.75 -0.30
C PRO A 76 -7.15 16.17 0.57
N ALA A 77 -8.37 16.69 0.42
CA ALA A 77 -9.55 16.24 1.16
C ALA A 77 -9.99 14.81 0.79
N ALA A 78 -10.03 14.48 -0.51
CA ALA A 78 -10.37 13.12 -0.96
C ALA A 78 -9.32 12.08 -0.52
N ARG A 79 -8.05 12.49 -0.44
CA ARG A 79 -6.94 11.67 0.06
C ARG A 79 -6.91 11.53 1.60
N SER A 80 -7.26 12.56 2.38
CA SER A 80 -7.34 12.45 3.86
C SER A 80 -8.52 11.60 4.34
N ALA A 81 -9.68 11.65 3.66
CA ALA A 81 -10.80 10.73 3.94
C ALA A 81 -10.43 9.26 3.72
N CYS A 82 -9.38 9.04 2.94
CA CYS A 82 -8.92 7.76 2.44
C CYS A 82 -7.94 7.04 3.38
N LEU A 83 -7.27 7.69 4.34
CA LEU A 83 -6.37 6.96 5.26
C LEU A 83 -7.09 6.29 6.44
N THR A 84 -8.42 6.22 6.41
CA THR A 84 -9.20 5.45 7.40
C THR A 84 -8.86 3.96 7.31
N GLY A 85 -8.31 3.38 8.38
CA GLY A 85 -7.85 1.99 8.38
C GLY A 85 -6.44 1.79 7.82
N ALA A 86 -5.66 2.87 7.68
CA ALA A 86 -4.25 2.79 7.37
C ALA A 86 -3.43 2.20 8.53
N GLU A 87 -2.33 1.54 8.19
CA GLU A 87 -1.40 0.96 9.16
C GLU A 87 -0.02 1.58 8.98
N ALA A 88 0.67 1.80 10.09
CA ALA A 88 2.00 2.40 10.16
C ALA A 88 3.05 1.45 10.76
N ASN A 89 2.66 0.20 11.02
CA ASN A 89 3.48 -0.81 11.66
C ASN A 89 3.13 -2.20 11.10
N CYS A 90 4.10 -3.10 11.17
CA CYS A 90 3.87 -4.53 10.97
C CYS A 90 4.44 -5.30 12.16
N PHE A 91 3.58 -5.73 13.07
CA PHE A 91 4.02 -6.39 14.30
C PHE A 91 4.48 -7.84 14.09
N ASP A 92 4.11 -8.45 12.97
CA ASP A 92 4.35 -9.88 12.73
C ASP A 92 5.67 -10.15 11.99
N ASP A 93 6.35 -9.11 11.51
CA ASP A 93 7.57 -9.27 10.71
C ASP A 93 8.43 -8.00 10.77
N PHE A 94 9.62 -8.10 11.38
CA PHE A 94 10.55 -6.98 11.56
C PHE A 94 11.18 -6.49 10.25
N ASP A 95 11.09 -7.27 9.15
CA ASP A 95 11.55 -6.83 7.84
C ASP A 95 10.58 -5.82 7.19
N TYR A 96 9.36 -5.69 7.73
CA TYR A 96 8.32 -4.80 7.21
C TYR A 96 7.96 -3.70 8.20
N LEU A 97 7.84 -2.50 7.65
CA LEU A 97 7.59 -1.27 8.39
C LEU A 97 6.10 -1.00 8.54
N ALA A 98 5.27 -1.42 7.58
CA ALA A 98 3.81 -1.29 7.67
C ALA A 98 3.09 -2.41 6.91
N CYS A 99 1.95 -2.89 7.41
CA CYS A 99 1.21 -3.94 6.71
C CYS A 99 -0.31 -3.96 6.95
N LEU A 100 -1.04 -4.41 5.91
CA LEU A 100 -2.48 -4.73 5.96
C LEU A 100 -2.62 -6.24 5.83
N ILE A 101 -2.75 -6.92 6.96
CA ILE A 101 -2.77 -8.39 7.06
C ILE A 101 -3.98 -8.88 7.86
N GLU A 102 -4.24 -10.19 7.80
CA GLU A 102 -5.34 -10.83 8.54
C GLU A 102 -6.68 -10.08 8.39
N ALA A 103 -7.30 -9.68 9.50
CA ALA A 103 -8.56 -8.93 9.51
C ALA A 103 -8.48 -7.61 8.74
N LYS A 104 -7.29 -7.00 8.65
CA LYS A 104 -7.02 -5.74 7.95
C LYS A 104 -6.68 -5.91 6.46
N ALA A 105 -6.39 -7.15 6.02
CA ALA A 105 -6.10 -7.43 4.62
C ALA A 105 -7.31 -7.06 3.72
N PRO A 106 -7.15 -6.20 2.70
CA PRO A 106 -8.26 -5.84 1.82
C PRO A 106 -8.74 -7.02 0.96
N THR A 107 -10.02 -7.00 0.62
CA THR A 107 -10.58 -7.89 -0.40
C THR A 107 -10.38 -7.28 -1.78
N VAL A 108 -9.79 -8.04 -2.71
CA VAL A 108 -9.67 -7.67 -4.12
C VAL A 108 -10.74 -8.42 -4.91
N PRO A 109 -11.66 -7.72 -5.61
CA PRO A 109 -12.76 -8.35 -6.32
C PRO A 109 -12.27 -9.27 -7.45
N ALA A 110 -13.09 -10.27 -7.82
CA ALA A 110 -12.83 -11.15 -8.95
C ALA A 110 -12.65 -10.34 -10.25
N GLY A 111 -11.57 -10.60 -11.00
CA GLY A 111 -11.24 -9.87 -12.22
C GLY A 111 -11.07 -8.35 -12.03
N GLY A 112 -10.90 -7.88 -10.79
CA GLY A 112 -10.89 -6.47 -10.44
C GLY A 112 -9.60 -6.03 -9.76
N SER A 113 -9.55 -4.77 -9.30
CA SER A 113 -8.37 -4.20 -8.66
C SER A 113 -8.73 -3.43 -7.40
N ILE A 114 -7.73 -3.27 -6.54
CA ILE A 114 -7.67 -2.22 -5.52
C ILE A 114 -6.49 -1.30 -5.80
N TRP A 115 -6.50 -0.14 -5.16
CA TRP A 115 -5.36 0.77 -5.11
C TRP A 115 -4.77 0.77 -3.72
N VAL A 116 -3.44 0.83 -3.63
CA VAL A 116 -2.71 0.81 -2.37
C VAL A 116 -1.88 2.08 -2.30
N TYR A 117 -2.11 2.88 -1.28
CA TYR A 117 -1.27 4.01 -0.94
C TYR A 117 -0.10 3.52 -0.10
N VAL A 118 1.10 4.03 -0.43
CA VAL A 118 2.28 3.94 0.41
C VAL A 118 2.89 5.33 0.48
N GLY A 119 3.15 5.84 1.68
CA GLY A 119 3.78 7.14 1.87
C GLY A 119 4.60 7.20 3.13
N ASN A 120 5.49 8.19 3.22
CA ASN A 120 6.28 8.41 4.43
C ASN A 120 5.38 8.79 5.60
N TYR A 121 5.75 8.35 6.80
CA TYR A 121 5.04 8.62 8.04
C TYR A 121 5.32 10.03 8.57
N ARG A 122 6.56 10.53 8.45
CA ARG A 122 6.98 11.85 8.94
C ARG A 122 7.22 12.84 7.80
N THR A 123 7.12 14.12 8.14
CA THR A 123 7.34 15.24 7.20
C THR A 123 8.79 15.38 6.75
N ASP A 124 9.75 15.03 7.60
CA ASP A 124 11.18 15.16 7.37
C ASP A 124 11.83 13.90 6.78
N ASP A 125 11.06 12.83 6.61
CA ASP A 125 11.53 11.59 6.01
C ASP A 125 11.94 11.83 4.55
N PRO A 126 13.15 11.42 4.14
CA PRO A 126 13.59 11.53 2.75
C PRO A 126 12.74 10.65 1.83
N ALA A 127 12.75 10.96 0.53
CA ALA A 127 12.21 10.03 -0.46
C ALA A 127 13.08 8.75 -0.45
N ALA A 128 12.50 7.61 -0.09
CA ALA A 128 13.20 6.33 -0.07
C ALA A 128 12.47 5.30 -0.94
N PRO A 129 13.20 4.43 -1.66
CA PRO A 129 12.60 3.28 -2.28
C PRO A 129 12.18 2.27 -1.21
N PHE A 130 11.11 1.53 -1.49
CA PHE A 130 10.58 0.52 -0.58
C PHE A 130 10.31 -0.79 -1.29
N LEU A 131 10.31 -1.87 -0.51
CA LEU A 131 9.88 -3.18 -0.94
C LEU A 131 8.38 -3.32 -0.70
N PHE A 132 7.61 -3.52 -1.77
CA PHE A 132 6.19 -3.84 -1.67
C PHE A 132 5.95 -5.31 -1.94
N ARG A 133 5.23 -5.98 -1.03
CA ARG A 133 4.79 -7.35 -1.20
C ARG A 133 3.27 -7.45 -1.06
N ALA A 134 2.62 -8.01 -2.08
CA ALA A 134 1.22 -8.41 -2.03
C ALA A 134 1.13 -9.93 -2.16
N THR A 135 0.55 -10.59 -1.15
CA THR A 135 0.28 -12.03 -1.15
C THR A 135 -1.22 -12.24 -1.09
N THR A 136 -1.79 -12.96 -2.05
CA THR A 136 -3.23 -13.23 -2.08
C THR A 136 -3.56 -14.60 -1.51
N ARG A 137 -4.63 -14.68 -0.72
CA ARG A 137 -5.26 -15.92 -0.29
C ARG A 137 -6.71 -15.93 -0.76
N ALA A 138 -7.20 -17.11 -1.18
CA ALA A 138 -8.62 -17.28 -1.46
C ALA A 138 -9.44 -16.99 -0.20
N LEU A 139 -10.63 -16.41 -0.39
CA LEU A 139 -11.64 -16.27 0.66
C LEU A 139 -12.26 -17.62 1.03
#